data_AF-A0A960UI52-F1
#
_entry.id   AF-A0A960UI52-F1
#
_cell.length_a   1.000
_cell.length_b   1.000
_cell.length_c   1.000
_cell.angle_alpha   90.00
_cell.angle_beta   90.00
_cell.angle_gamma   90.00
#
_symmetry.space_group_name_H-M   'P 1'
#
loop_
_entity.id
_entity.type
_entity.pdbx_description
1 polymer ?
#
loop_
_entity_poly.entity_id
_entity_poly.type
_entity_poly.pdbx_seq_one_letter_code
_entity_poly.pdbx_strand_id
1 'polypeptide(L)'
;VTKHRMTGKAKLDIAESEAEITRLEAEIESMREDFERESAAIAARWEATAESVETRRVKPRRSDVRVDYCELAWVPYWEFAMQDAAGRPVSRRLPAYERDPR
;
A
#
# COMPACT_ATOMS: atom_id res chain seq x y z
N VAL A 1 27.41 -45.87 31.50
CA VAL A 1 26.20 -46.04 30.67
C VAL A 1 26.55 -45.64 29.25
N THR A 2 26.13 -46.44 28.28
CA THR A 2 26.89 -46.88 27.10
C THR A 2 26.77 -45.95 25.87
N LYS A 3 27.91 -45.59 25.27
CA LYS A 3 28.09 -44.74 24.07
C LYS A 3 27.19 -45.14 22.88
N HIS A 4 26.90 -46.44 22.74
CA HIS A 4 26.02 -46.99 21.71
C HIS A 4 24.56 -46.49 21.82
N ARG A 5 24.07 -46.23 23.05
CA ARG A 5 22.70 -45.74 23.27
C ARG A 5 22.53 -44.28 22.86
N MET A 6 23.58 -43.47 23.01
CA MET A 6 23.58 -42.07 22.55
C MET A 6 23.54 -41.99 21.03
N THR A 7 24.28 -42.85 20.32
CA THR A 7 24.29 -42.88 18.85
C THR A 7 22.95 -43.34 18.27
N GLY A 8 22.28 -44.31 18.92
CA GLY A 8 20.93 -44.72 18.53
C GLY A 8 19.90 -43.61 18.70
N LYS A 9 19.96 -42.85 19.80
CA LYS A 9 19.09 -41.69 20.03
C LYS A 9 19.33 -40.60 18.99
N ALA A 10 20.58 -40.23 18.73
CA ALA A 10 20.91 -39.21 17.74
C ALA A 10 20.42 -39.55 16.32
N LYS A 11 20.45 -40.83 15.91
CA LYS A 11 19.88 -41.25 14.62
C LYS A 11 18.36 -41.11 14.56
N LEU A 12 17.69 -41.38 15.68
CA LEU A 12 16.24 -41.27 15.77
C LEU A 12 15.80 -39.80 15.72
N ASP A 13 16.51 -38.93 16.45
CA ASP A 13 16.30 -37.48 16.45
C ASP A 13 16.53 -36.88 15.04
N ILE A 14 17.51 -37.37 14.29
CA ILE A 14 17.74 -36.96 12.88
C ILE A 14 16.58 -37.39 11.99
N ALA A 15 16.12 -38.63 12.09
CA ALA A 15 15.01 -39.13 11.26
C ALA A 15 13.70 -38.39 11.55
N GLU A 16 13.43 -38.06 12.82
CA GLU A 16 12.30 -37.22 13.22
C GLU A 16 12.41 -35.81 12.63
N SER A 17 13.60 -35.21 12.68
CA SER A 17 13.86 -33.89 12.10
C SER A 17 13.70 -33.87 10.59
N GLU A 18 14.17 -34.90 9.88
CA GLU A 18 13.99 -35.04 8.43
C GLU A 18 12.51 -35.17 8.05
N ALA A 19 11.73 -35.96 8.80
CA ALA A 19 10.29 -36.08 8.59
C ALA A 19 9.55 -34.76 8.84
N GLU A 20 9.95 -34.01 9.87
CA GLU A 20 9.40 -32.69 10.17
C GLU A 20 9.72 -31.68 9.07
N ILE A 21 10.94 -31.68 8.54
CA ILE A 21 11.35 -30.82 7.41
C ILE A 21 10.48 -31.12 6.19
N THR A 22 10.31 -32.38 5.82
CA THR A 22 9.47 -32.76 4.67
C THR A 22 8.02 -32.33 4.85
N ARG A 23 7.47 -32.42 6.07
CA ARG A 23 6.12 -31.93 6.35
C ARG A 23 6.02 -30.41 6.16
N LEU A 24 6.96 -29.67 6.73
CA LEU A 24 6.99 -28.20 6.63
C LEU A 24 7.19 -27.72 5.19
N GLU A 25 8.01 -28.41 4.39
CA GLU A 25 8.19 -28.12 2.97
C GLU A 25 6.89 -28.30 2.19
N ALA A 26 6.13 -29.38 2.46
CA ALA A 26 4.82 -29.60 1.84
C ALA A 26 3.79 -28.54 2.25
N GLU A 27 3.78 -28.14 3.52
CA GLU A 27 2.92 -27.06 4.01
C GLU A 27 3.25 -25.71 3.35
N ILE A 28 4.55 -25.38 3.20
CA ILE A 28 5.00 -24.16 2.52
C ILE A 28 4.56 -24.15 1.06
N GLU A 29 4.69 -25.27 0.36
CA GLU A 29 4.31 -25.34 -1.04
C GLU A 29 2.80 -25.19 -1.23
N SER A 30 1.99 -25.86 -0.39
CA SER A 30 0.54 -25.67 -0.39
C SER A 30 0.13 -24.22 -0.14
N MET A 31 0.79 -23.53 0.82
CA MET A 31 0.51 -22.12 1.08
C MET A 31 0.88 -21.21 -0.09
N ARG A 32 1.97 -21.53 -0.82
CA ARG A 32 2.37 -20.79 -2.02
C ARG A 32 1.35 -20.93 -3.14
N GLU A 33 0.91 -22.16 -3.42
CA GLU A 33 -0.11 -22.42 -4.43
C GLU A 33 -1.42 -21.69 -4.12
N ASP A 34 -1.82 -21.67 -2.84
CA ASP A 34 -3.01 -20.95 -2.39
C ASP A 34 -2.87 -19.44 -2.58
N PHE A 35 -1.72 -18.87 -2.21
CA PHE A 35 -1.42 -17.46 -2.38
C PHE A 35 -1.42 -17.02 -3.86
N GLU A 36 -0.79 -17.82 -4.73
CA GLU A 36 -0.75 -17.53 -6.17
C GLU A 36 -2.15 -17.57 -6.78
N ARG A 37 -2.96 -18.57 -6.40
CA ARG A 37 -4.35 -18.70 -6.85
C ARG A 37 -5.21 -17.52 -6.41
N GLU A 38 -5.12 -17.11 -5.15
CA GLU A 38 -5.87 -15.95 -4.65
C GLU A 38 -5.43 -14.65 -5.30
N SER A 39 -4.12 -14.47 -5.49
CA SER A 39 -3.55 -13.30 -6.16
C SER A 39 -4.02 -13.20 -7.61
N ALA A 40 -4.03 -14.32 -8.35
CA ALA A 40 -4.55 -14.38 -9.71
C ALA A 40 -6.05 -14.06 -9.77
N ALA A 41 -6.84 -14.57 -8.82
CA ALA A 41 -8.27 -14.26 -8.74
C ALA A 41 -8.54 -12.78 -8.43
N ILE A 42 -7.70 -12.14 -7.60
CA ILE A 42 -7.76 -10.69 -7.36
C ILE A 42 -7.44 -9.95 -8.66
N ALA A 43 -6.32 -10.26 -9.31
CA ALA A 43 -5.89 -9.61 -10.55
C ALA A 43 -6.96 -9.69 -11.64
N ALA A 44 -7.53 -10.88 -11.89
CA ALA A 44 -8.57 -11.08 -12.89
C ALA A 44 -9.84 -10.25 -12.62
N ARG A 45 -10.25 -10.09 -11.35
CA ARG A 45 -11.39 -9.24 -10.99
C ARG A 45 -11.15 -7.77 -11.30
N TRP A 46 -9.93 -7.28 -11.04
CA TRP A 46 -9.57 -5.89 -11.31
C TRP A 46 -9.41 -5.62 -12.80
N GLU A 47 -8.85 -6.57 -13.55
CA GLU A 47 -8.73 -6.47 -15.01
C GLU A 47 -10.11 -6.39 -15.69
N ALA A 48 -11.05 -7.27 -15.31
CA ALA A 48 -12.43 -7.22 -15.79
C ALA A 48 -13.15 -5.90 -15.45
N THR A 49 -12.83 -5.31 -14.28
CA THR A 49 -13.44 -4.02 -13.86
C THR A 49 -12.82 -2.84 -14.63
N ALA A 50 -11.52 -2.89 -14.92
CA ALA A 50 -10.82 -1.83 -15.65
C ALA A 50 -11.30 -1.70 -17.11
N GLU A 51 -11.68 -2.81 -17.75
CA GLU A 51 -12.26 -2.80 -19.10
C GLU A 51 -13.69 -2.19 -19.12
N SER A 52 -14.40 -2.23 -17.99
CA SER A 52 -15.78 -1.74 -17.85
C SER A 52 -15.90 -0.25 -17.51
N VAL A 53 -14.80 0.52 -17.59
CA VAL A 53 -14.82 1.96 -17.31
C VAL A 53 -15.56 2.71 -18.43
N GLU A 54 -16.87 2.80 -18.30
CA GLU A 54 -17.72 3.56 -19.22
C GLU A 54 -17.64 5.06 -18.89
N THR A 55 -17.21 5.87 -19.87
CA THR A 55 -17.27 7.33 -19.73
C THR A 55 -18.70 7.80 -19.94
N ARG A 56 -19.48 7.89 -18.85
CA ARG A 56 -20.83 8.46 -18.90
C ARG A 56 -20.77 9.98 -18.95
N ARG A 57 -21.09 10.55 -20.11
CA ARG A 57 -21.18 12.01 -20.27
C ARG A 57 -22.46 12.56 -19.62
N VAL A 58 -22.34 13.07 -18.41
CA VAL A 58 -23.43 13.83 -17.77
C VAL A 58 -23.39 15.27 -18.31
N LYS A 59 -24.47 15.70 -18.98
CA LYS A 59 -24.68 17.10 -19.40
C LYS A 59 -25.86 17.67 -18.60
N PRO A 60 -25.66 18.02 -17.31
CA PRO A 60 -26.73 18.65 -16.54
C PRO A 60 -27.07 20.01 -17.19
N ARG A 61 -28.36 20.32 -17.34
CA ARG A 61 -28.77 21.66 -17.78
C ARG A 61 -28.65 22.63 -16.61
N ARG A 62 -28.54 23.93 -16.90
CA ARG A 62 -28.48 24.97 -15.86
C ARG A 62 -29.72 24.96 -14.93
N SER A 63 -30.85 24.47 -15.42
CA SER A 63 -32.08 24.26 -14.63
C SER A 63 -31.99 23.11 -13.62
N ASP A 64 -31.09 22.16 -13.84
CA ASP A 64 -31.02 20.90 -13.11
C ASP A 64 -30.00 20.95 -11.97
N VAL A 65 -29.27 22.07 -11.83
CA VAL A 65 -28.24 22.27 -10.80
C VAL A 65 -28.73 23.31 -9.81
N ARG A 66 -28.97 22.88 -8.57
CA ARG A 66 -29.15 23.76 -7.42
C ARG A 66 -27.84 23.79 -6.64
N VAL A 67 -27.21 24.96 -6.59
CA VAL A 67 -26.01 25.18 -5.76
C VAL A 67 -26.47 25.70 -4.42
N ASP A 68 -26.47 24.83 -3.41
CA ASP A 68 -26.84 25.22 -2.05
C ASP A 68 -25.68 25.96 -1.35
N TYR A 69 -24.43 25.62 -1.69
CA TYR A 69 -23.24 26.20 -1.07
C TYR A 69 -22.03 26.15 -2.01
N CYS A 70 -21.21 27.19 -1.98
CA CYS A 70 -19.99 27.29 -2.77
C CYS A 70 -18.89 27.93 -1.91
N GLU A 71 -17.85 27.16 -1.65
CA GLU A 71 -16.69 27.60 -0.87
C GLU A 71 -15.39 27.47 -1.66
N LEU A 72 -14.40 28.25 -1.22
CA LEU A 72 -13.05 28.18 -1.73
C LEU A 72 -12.31 27.02 -1.07
N ALA A 73 -12.20 25.89 -1.78
CA ALA A 73 -11.55 24.68 -1.26
C ALA A 73 -10.02 24.82 -1.11
N TRP A 74 -9.40 25.71 -1.88
CA TRP A 74 -7.95 25.90 -1.85
C TRP A 74 -7.56 27.31 -2.28
N VAL A 75 -6.51 27.82 -1.64
CA VAL A 75 -5.85 29.06 -2.03
C VAL A 75 -4.35 28.80 -2.16
N PRO A 76 -3.72 29.20 -3.28
CA PRO A 76 -2.31 28.91 -3.51
C PRO A 76 -1.38 29.75 -2.63
N TYR A 77 -0.28 29.15 -2.20
CA TYR A 77 0.82 29.79 -1.47
C TYR A 77 2.16 29.43 -2.11
N TRP A 78 3.07 30.39 -2.15
CA TRP A 78 4.48 30.17 -2.43
C TRP A 78 5.22 29.86 -1.13
N GLU A 79 6.08 28.84 -1.15
CA GLU A 79 6.96 28.48 -0.03
C GLU A 79 8.41 28.56 -0.50
N PHE A 80 9.25 29.28 0.25
CA PHE A 80 10.67 29.42 -0.06
C PHE A 80 11.50 29.36 1.22
N ALA A 81 12.63 28.66 1.12
CA ALA A 81 13.62 28.57 2.17
C ALA A 81 14.67 29.69 1.99
N MET A 82 14.92 30.44 3.06
CA MET A 82 15.95 31.48 3.11
C MET A 82 16.90 31.17 4.27
N GLN A 83 18.13 31.68 4.21
CA GLN A 83 19.00 31.69 5.39
C GLN A 83 18.78 33.00 6.15
N ASP A 84 18.62 32.93 7.47
CA ASP A 84 18.62 34.13 8.30
C ASP A 84 20.04 34.72 8.42
N ALA A 85 20.17 35.89 9.05
CA ALA A 85 21.47 36.54 9.26
C ALA A 85 22.47 35.69 10.08
N ALA A 86 22.00 34.63 10.75
CA ALA A 86 22.80 33.67 11.50
C ALA A 86 23.02 32.35 10.73
N GLY A 87 22.65 32.28 9.44
CA GLY A 87 22.85 31.12 8.57
C GLY A 87 21.85 29.97 8.78
N ARG A 88 20.78 30.16 9.56
CA ARG A 88 19.78 29.12 9.81
C ARG A 88 18.73 29.11 8.69
N PRO A 89 18.29 27.93 8.22
CA PRO A 89 17.23 27.84 7.23
C PRO A 89 15.89 28.24 7.85
N VAL A 90 15.23 29.23 7.26
CA VAL A 90 13.90 29.71 7.61
C VAL A 90 12.99 29.53 6.40
N SER A 91 11.90 28.79 6.57
CA SER A 91 10.84 28.72 5.56
C SER A 91 9.90 29.92 5.72
N ARG A 92 9.57 30.57 4.61
CA ARG A 92 8.55 31.63 4.56
C ARG A 92 7.49 31.27 3.52
N ARG A 93 6.23 31.49 3.89
CA ARG A 93 5.06 31.31 3.03
C ARG A 93 4.47 32.66 2.66
N LEU A 94 4.21 32.87 1.37
CA LEU A 94 3.51 34.05 0.86
C LEU A 94 2.27 33.63 0.08
N PRO A 95 1.13 34.33 0.23
CA PRO A 95 0.00 34.18 -0.67
C PRO A 95 0.44 34.33 -2.13
N ALA A 96 -0.01 33.43 -3.00
CA ALA A 96 0.23 33.53 -4.45
C ALA A 96 -0.82 34.40 -5.17
N TYR A 97 -1.56 35.20 -4.40
CA TYR A 97 -2.65 36.04 -4.86
C TYR A 97 -2.58 37.40 -4.18
N GLU A 98 -3.12 38.42 -4.84
CA GLU A 98 -3.24 39.74 -4.26
C GLU A 98 -4.33 39.73 -3.18
N ARG A 99 -3.96 40.11 -1.96
CA ARG A 99 -4.90 40.22 -0.85
C ARG A 99 -5.40 41.67 -0.80
N ASP A 100 -6.56 41.94 -1.40
CA ASP A 100 -7.24 43.25 -1.30
C ASP A 100 -7.54 43.54 0.19
N PRO A 101 -6.96 44.59 0.80
CA PRO A 101 -7.22 44.96 2.18
C PRO A 101 -8.50 45.81 2.24
N ARG A 102 -9.66 45.16 2.26
CA ARG A 102 -10.93 45.80 2.66
C ARG A 102 -11.23 45.57 4.13
#